data_AF-A0A2W4KS36-F1
#
_entry.id   AF-A0A2W4KS36-F1
#
_cell.length_a   1.000
_cell.length_b   1.000
_cell.length_c   1.000
_cell.angle_alpha   90.00
_cell.angle_beta   90.00
_cell.angle_gamma   90.00
#
_symmetry.space_group_name_H-M   'P 1'
#
loop_
_entity.id
_entity.type
_entity.pdbx_description
1 polymer ?
#
loop_
_entity_poly.entity_id
_entity_poly.type
_entity_poly.pdbx_seq_one_letter_code
_entity_poly.pdbx_strand_id
1 'polypeptide(L)' 'GYLLLEVGHGQADDVTDLLRRHGFRDCRVWKDLASIPRVVGGRWEP' A
#
# COMPACT_ATOMS: atom_id res chain seq x y z
N GLY A 1 -8.64 7.53 8.65
CA GLY A 1 -9.30 6.99 7.43
C GLY A 1 -8.36 6.07 6.69
N TYR A 2 -8.79 5.45 5.59
CA TYR A 2 -7.92 4.63 4.73
C TYR A 2 -7.41 5.44 3.54
N LEU A 3 -6.15 5.23 3.17
CA LEU A 3 -5.58 5.64 1.88
C LEU A 3 -5.21 4.38 1.11
N LEU A 4 -5.71 4.26 -0.11
CA LEU A 4 -5.38 3.19 -1.05
C LEU A 4 -4.81 3.81 -2.32
N LEU A 5 -3.70 3.29 -2.81
CA LEU A 5 -2.98 3.77 -3.99
C LEU A 5 -2.79 2.62 -4.96
N GLU A 6 -3.10 2.85 -6.24
CA GLU A 6 -2.63 1.97 -7.30
C GLU A 6 -1.10 2.09 -7.43
N VAL A 7 -0.44 0.96 -7.65
CA VAL A 7 1.02 0.88 -7.85
C VAL A 7 1.37 0.14 -9.13
N GLY A 8 2.44 0.56 -9.79
CA GLY A 8 3.06 -0.16 -10.89
C GLY A 8 3.74 -1.46 -10.42
N HIS A 9 4.01 -2.34 -11.38
CA HIS A 9 4.70 -3.60 -11.10
C HIS A 9 6.07 -3.34 -10.47
N GLY A 10 6.35 -3.98 -9.33
CA GLY A 10 7.60 -3.83 -8.58
C GLY A 10 7.63 -2.67 -7.58
N GLN A 11 6.61 -1.82 -7.50
CA GLN A 11 6.62 -0.64 -6.62
C GLN A 11 5.97 -0.88 -5.24
N ALA A 12 5.37 -2.05 -5.01
CA ALA A 12 4.53 -2.28 -3.83
C ALA A 12 5.32 -2.16 -2.51
N ASP A 13 6.55 -2.65 -2.45
CA ASP A 13 7.36 -2.62 -1.23
C ASP A 13 7.80 -1.19 -0.90
N ASP A 14 8.32 -0.45 -1.89
CA ASP A 14 8.73 0.96 -1.73
C ASP A 14 7.60 1.85 -1.23
N VAL A 15 6.40 1.68 -1.80
CA VAL A 15 5.21 2.45 -1.40
C VAL A 15 4.71 2.02 -0.02
N THR A 16 4.77 0.73 0.31
CA THR A 16 4.40 0.23 1.65
C THR A 16 5.33 0.85 2.71
N ASP A 17 6.63 0.90 2.44
CA ASP A 17 7.61 1.49 3.35
C ASP A 17 7.48 3.01 3.43
N LEU A 18 7.10 3.68 2.34
CA LEU A 18 6.74 5.09 2.36
C LEU A 18 5.55 5.34 3.30
N LEU A 19 4.45 4.59 3.17
CA LEU A 19 3.28 4.73 4.03
C LEU A 19 3.63 4.51 5.51
N ARG A 20 4.40 3.46 5.83
CA ARG A 20 4.88 3.18 7.19
C ARG A 20 5.70 4.34 7.75
N ARG A 21 6.66 4.86 6.97
CA ARG A 21 7.52 5.99 7.38
C ARG A 21 6.73 7.27 7.65
N HIS A 22 5.59 7.45 6.97
CA HIS A 22 4.68 8.57 7.19
C HIS A 22 3.59 8.29 8.23
N GLY A 23 3.69 7.21 9.01
CA GLY A 23 2.82 6.95 10.16
C GLY A 23 1.49 6.26 9.84
N PHE A 24 1.31 5.75 8.61
CA PHE A 24 0.16 4.90 8.31
C PHE A 24 0.32 3.53 8.99
N ARG A 25 -0.76 3.10 9.65
CA ARG A 25 -0.87 1.79 10.31
C ARG A 25 -1.60 0.79 9.41
N ASP A 26 -1.61 -0.48 9.79
CA ASP A 26 -2.34 -1.55 9.08
C ASP A 26 -2.03 -1.62 7.57
N CYS A 27 -0.77 -1.32 7.18
CA CYS A 27 -0.38 -1.29 5.78
C CYS A 27 -0.48 -2.69 5.14
N ARG A 28 -1.15 -2.77 3.98
CA ARG A 28 -1.40 -4.01 3.23
C ARG A 28 -1.15 -3.81 1.73
N VAL A 29 -0.88 -4.93 1.07
CA VAL A 29 -0.74 -5.03 -0.38
C VAL A 29 -1.82 -5.98 -0.90
N TRP A 30 -2.55 -5.55 -1.92
CA TRP A 30 -3.52 -6.39 -2.64
C TRP A 30 -3.03 -6.66 -4.05
N LYS A 31 -3.21 -7.91 -4.46
CA LYS A 31 -2.88 -8.39 -5.80
C LYS A 31 -4.12 -8.36 -6.68
N ASP A 32 -3.91 -8.18 -7.97
CA ASP A 32 -4.96 -8.41 -8.98
C ASP A 32 -5.20 -9.92 -9.21
N LEU A 33 -6.11 -10.24 -10.14
CA LEU A 33 -6.44 -11.61 -10.50
C LEU A 33 -5.28 -12.37 -11.15
N ALA A 34 -4.27 -11.67 -11.67
CA ALA A 34 -3.03 -12.25 -12.19
C ALA A 34 -1.95 -12.41 -11.11
N SER A 35 -2.30 -12.22 -9.84
CA SER A 35 -1.38 -12.26 -8.70
C SER A 35 -0.28 -11.19 -8.70
N ILE A 36 -0.46 -10.10 -9.46
CA ILE A 36 0.46 -8.98 -9.50
C ILE A 36 0.05 -7.97 -8.42
N PRO A 37 0.95 -7.49 -7.54
CA PRO A 37 0.66 -6.39 -6.63
C PRO A 37 0.19 -5.15 -7.39
N ARG A 38 -0.99 -4.63 -7.05
CA ARG A 38 -1.59 -3.47 -7.72
C ARG A 38 -2.07 -2.39 -6.79
N VAL A 39 -2.38 -2.73 -5.54
CA VAL A 39 -2.85 -1.74 -4.57
C VAL A 39 -2.04 -1.86 -3.29
N VAL A 40 -1.56 -0.71 -2.80
CA VAL A 40 -0.99 -0.57 -1.46
C VAL A 40 -1.87 0.37 -0.68
N GLY A 41 -2.05 0.12 0.62
CA GLY A 41 -2.86 1.01 1.43
C GLY A 41 -2.68 0.81 2.91
N GLY A 42 -3.09 1.82 3.68
CA GLY A 42 -2.95 1.84 5.12
C GLY A 42 -3.97 2.77 5.77
N ARG A 43 -4.03 2.71 7.10
CA ARG A 43 -4.93 3.46 7.94
C ARG A 43 -4.21 4.62 8.59
N TRP A 44 -4.70 5.83 8.35
CA TRP A 44 -4.28 7.03 9.09
C TRP A 44 -5.17 7.21 10.32
N GLU A 45 -4.55 7.28 11.49
CA GLU A 45 -5.18 7.60 12.76
C GLU A 45 -4.49 8.84 13.34
N PRO A 46 -5.21 9.96 13.53
CA PRO A 46 -4.70 11.13 14.22
C PRO A 46 -4.29 10.84 15.66
#